data_AF-A0A8H5PUN0-F1
#
_entry.id   AF-A0A8H5PUN0-F1
#
_cell.length_a   1.000
_cell.length_b   1.000
_cell.length_c   1.000
_cell.angle_alpha   90.00
_cell.angle_beta   90.00
_cell.angle_gamma   90.00
#
_symmetry.space_group_name_H-M   'P 1'
#
loop_
_entity.id
_entity.type
_entity.pdbx_description
1 polymer ?
#
loop_
_entity_poly.entity_id
_entity_poly.type
_entity_poly.pdbx_seq_one_letter_code
_entity_poly.pdbx_strand_id
1 'polypeptide(L)'
;MPPTSLSKALKFASTKNERLKTAKNIYQGREDKIRQAEDAKHLGRPPPGKYLVQASLVLPGQHLLPVALDEPAALDDIRRKYRVYITRDVPNILEIHCDSIHRLQQAFEAVNWRIRDMRLSNDSSSARFLIQRPTNAAVTDMIQLKLGARPSFLSKTSNTISNASSMDEHLPRLASDLTSSAEGLMALNKTMGLRVSFGHVIIAKRPKGTEDEIAFDHFTTLMDMYPSRGGASIVTRLGDAHEAEQLLQYISRPEAGICKNIKDMRRGCEVIVVANGLQIKTEADYTPQLMQLAMVRATRPETRARWSWTTAAPDMEHDWNIRMDAWDKVDVPTEFRDLAKRISVVFKPDEGTILPLPNVNTSKLAIPAEQFTEIQARSWAIIPFKDTPYVLKINITENLKGSRTTGEQNSTWGGWGGGLENIWEEGDDLQSRLGCFLRTIMEVQALLNRVHADTASS
;
A
#
# COMPACT_ATOMS: atom_id res chain seq x y z
N MET A 1 -10.69 -20.40 -94.35
CA MET A 1 -9.62 -21.42 -94.23
C MET A 1 -8.90 -21.20 -92.91
N PRO A 2 -8.32 -22.22 -92.25
CA PRO A 2 -8.94 -23.49 -91.84
C PRO A 2 -9.01 -23.63 -90.28
N PRO A 3 -9.64 -24.70 -89.74
CA PRO A 3 -9.71 -24.99 -88.29
C PRO A 3 -8.39 -25.61 -87.76
N THR A 4 -8.17 -25.82 -86.46
CA THR A 4 -8.69 -26.88 -85.54
C THR A 4 -8.04 -26.62 -84.15
N SER A 5 -8.46 -27.06 -82.97
CA SER A 5 -9.64 -27.70 -82.34
C SER A 5 -9.17 -28.17 -80.94
N LEU A 6 -10.10 -28.59 -80.05
CA LEU A 6 -9.91 -29.13 -78.69
C LEU A 6 -9.87 -28.05 -77.57
N SER A 7 -10.64 -28.19 -76.47
CA SER A 7 -11.78 -29.10 -76.21
C SER A 7 -12.72 -28.48 -75.15
N LYS A 8 -14.00 -28.88 -75.14
CA LYS A 8 -14.98 -28.40 -74.15
C LYS A 8 -14.74 -29.07 -72.79
N ALA A 9 -14.28 -28.30 -71.81
CA ALA A 9 -14.37 -28.71 -70.40
C ALA A 9 -15.77 -28.41 -69.85
N LEU A 10 -16.54 -29.46 -69.51
CA LEU A 10 -17.78 -29.29 -68.75
C LEU A 10 -17.46 -28.77 -67.34
N LYS A 11 -18.22 -27.77 -66.87
CA LYS A 11 -18.19 -27.31 -65.49
C LYS A 11 -18.81 -28.37 -64.58
N PHE A 12 -17.99 -29.14 -63.86
CA PHE A 12 -18.42 -29.78 -62.62
C PHE A 12 -18.18 -28.84 -61.43
N ALA A 13 -19.12 -28.82 -60.49
CA ALA A 13 -19.07 -27.92 -59.34
C ALA A 13 -17.90 -28.26 -58.41
N SER A 14 -17.06 -27.25 -58.11
CA SER A 14 -15.90 -27.40 -57.22
C SER A 14 -16.31 -27.28 -55.75
N THR A 15 -16.62 -28.40 -55.08
CA THR A 15 -16.80 -28.49 -53.62
C THR A 15 -15.48 -28.41 -52.84
N LYS A 16 -14.62 -27.44 -53.18
CA LYS A 16 -13.46 -27.06 -52.37
C LYS A 16 -13.89 -26.27 -51.13
N ASN A 17 -14.38 -26.97 -50.10
CA ASN A 17 -14.12 -26.62 -48.68
C ASN A 17 -14.68 -27.58 -47.62
N GLU A 18 -15.18 -28.77 -47.97
CA GLU A 18 -15.42 -29.81 -46.96
C GLU A 18 -14.10 -30.46 -46.53
N ARG A 19 -13.41 -29.83 -45.58
CA ARG A 19 -12.32 -30.47 -44.82
C ARG A 19 -12.90 -31.61 -43.99
N LEU A 20 -12.88 -32.82 -44.57
CA LEU A 20 -13.05 -34.09 -43.85
C LEU A 20 -12.22 -34.06 -42.57
N LYS A 21 -12.89 -34.04 -41.41
CA LYS A 21 -12.24 -34.08 -40.10
C LYS A 21 -11.56 -35.44 -39.96
N THR A 22 -10.23 -35.47 -40.09
CA THR A 22 -9.43 -36.67 -39.84
C THR A 22 -9.72 -37.22 -38.46
N ALA A 23 -9.80 -38.55 -38.33
CA ALA A 23 -10.16 -39.21 -37.08
C ALA A 23 -9.36 -38.69 -35.88
N LYS A 24 -8.05 -38.43 -36.04
CA LYS A 24 -7.18 -37.86 -35.01
C LYS A 24 -7.69 -36.53 -34.42
N ASN A 25 -8.23 -35.62 -35.25
CA ASN A 25 -8.84 -34.36 -34.78
C ASN A 25 -10.20 -34.58 -34.08
N ILE A 26 -10.93 -35.64 -34.46
CA ILE A 26 -12.17 -36.03 -33.78
C ILE A 26 -11.86 -36.65 -32.41
N TYR A 27 -10.82 -37.47 -32.30
CA TYR A 27 -10.35 -38.02 -31.02
C TYR A 27 -9.79 -36.93 -30.10
N GLN A 28 -8.91 -36.05 -30.59
CA GLN A 28 -8.37 -34.93 -29.80
C GLN A 28 -9.48 -34.03 -29.25
N GLY A 29 -10.38 -33.55 -30.13
CA GLY A 29 -11.52 -32.72 -29.73
C GLY A 29 -12.61 -33.46 -28.94
N ARG A 30 -12.54 -34.79 -28.85
CA ARG A 30 -13.37 -35.61 -27.95
C ARG A 30 -12.70 -35.75 -26.58
N GLU A 31 -11.40 -35.97 -26.51
CA GLU A 31 -10.63 -35.95 -25.26
C GLU A 31 -10.70 -34.59 -24.56
N ASP A 32 -10.52 -33.48 -25.28
CA ASP A 32 -10.59 -32.15 -24.69
C ASP A 32 -12.00 -31.84 -24.13
N LYS A 33 -13.05 -32.31 -24.82
CA LYS A 33 -14.44 -32.24 -24.32
C LYS A 33 -14.69 -33.17 -23.13
N ILE A 34 -14.08 -34.35 -23.09
CA ILE A 34 -14.14 -35.27 -21.95
C ILE A 34 -13.45 -34.63 -20.74
N ARG A 35 -12.26 -34.05 -20.90
CA ARG A 35 -11.54 -33.33 -19.84
C ARG A 35 -12.34 -32.13 -19.34
N GLN A 36 -12.88 -31.29 -20.22
CA GLN A 36 -13.77 -30.18 -19.83
C GLN A 36 -15.03 -30.66 -19.09
N ALA A 37 -15.63 -31.79 -19.49
CA ALA A 37 -16.78 -32.37 -18.81
C ALA A 37 -16.40 -33.01 -17.45
N GLU A 38 -15.21 -33.59 -17.33
CA GLU A 38 -14.64 -34.08 -16.06
C GLU A 38 -14.32 -32.91 -15.11
N ASP A 39 -13.75 -31.82 -15.61
CA ASP A 39 -13.41 -30.65 -14.79
C ASP A 39 -14.68 -29.91 -14.33
N ALA A 40 -15.72 -29.85 -15.16
CA ALA A 40 -17.03 -29.32 -14.79
C ALA A 40 -17.75 -30.19 -13.74
N LYS A 41 -17.54 -31.51 -13.75
CA LYS A 41 -18.17 -32.47 -12.82
C LYS A 41 -17.88 -32.15 -11.35
N HIS A 42 -16.69 -31.63 -11.05
CA HIS A 42 -16.24 -31.36 -9.69
C HIS A 42 -16.68 -29.99 -9.14
N LEU A 43 -17.38 -29.18 -9.93
CA LEU A 43 -17.93 -27.88 -9.50
C LEU A 43 -19.26 -28.00 -8.74
N GLY A 44 -19.93 -29.16 -8.82
CA GLY A 44 -21.19 -29.44 -8.12
C GLY A 44 -21.02 -30.10 -6.75
N ARG A 45 -22.16 -30.45 -6.13
CA ARG A 45 -22.20 -31.33 -4.95
C ARG A 45 -21.68 -32.74 -5.29
N PRO A 46 -21.15 -33.50 -4.31
CA PRO A 46 -20.78 -34.90 -4.51
C PRO A 46 -21.98 -35.73 -5.00
N PRO A 47 -21.80 -36.67 -5.94
CA PRO A 47 -22.89 -37.47 -6.49
C PRO A 47 -23.44 -38.46 -5.45
N PRO A 48 -24.77 -38.63 -5.35
CA PRO A 48 -25.37 -39.55 -4.39
C PRO A 48 -24.98 -41.00 -4.68
N GLY A 49 -24.77 -41.78 -3.61
CA GLY A 49 -24.47 -43.22 -3.69
C GLY A 49 -23.04 -43.58 -4.11
N LYS A 50 -22.15 -42.61 -4.40
CA LYS A 50 -20.73 -42.91 -4.64
C LYS A 50 -19.97 -42.96 -3.30
N TYR A 51 -19.22 -44.04 -3.06
CA TYR A 51 -18.26 -44.11 -1.97
C TYR A 51 -17.14 -43.08 -2.19
N LEU A 52 -17.09 -42.08 -1.30
CA LEU A 52 -16.08 -41.03 -1.26
C LEU A 52 -15.57 -40.93 0.18
N VAL A 53 -14.27 -40.70 0.34
CA VAL A 53 -13.68 -40.30 1.62
C VAL A 53 -14.07 -38.85 1.87
N GLN A 54 -14.73 -38.59 3.00
CA GLN A 54 -15.09 -37.27 3.48
C GLN A 54 -14.12 -36.86 4.60
N ALA A 55 -13.69 -35.61 4.58
CA ALA A 55 -13.08 -34.97 5.74
C ALA A 55 -13.56 -33.51 5.83
N SER A 56 -13.77 -33.04 7.05
CA SER A 56 -14.35 -31.72 7.33
C SER A 56 -13.29 -30.80 7.91
N LEU A 57 -13.03 -29.68 7.23
CA LEU A 57 -12.18 -28.61 7.72
C LEU A 57 -13.06 -27.64 8.53
N VAL A 58 -12.89 -27.66 9.86
CA VAL A 58 -13.55 -26.72 10.76
C VAL A 58 -12.73 -25.43 10.85
N LEU A 59 -13.36 -24.32 10.50
CA LEU A 59 -12.80 -22.99 10.58
C LEU A 59 -13.24 -22.31 11.90
N PRO A 60 -12.44 -21.37 12.42
CA PRO A 60 -12.86 -20.47 13.50
C PRO A 60 -14.20 -19.75 13.19
N GLY A 61 -14.87 -19.26 14.23
CA GLY A 61 -16.25 -18.75 14.16
C GLY A 61 -16.48 -17.63 13.13
N GLN A 62 -17.75 -17.38 12.80
CA GLN A 62 -18.19 -16.55 11.66
C GLN A 62 -17.49 -15.20 11.45
N HIS A 63 -16.96 -14.57 12.50
CA HIS A 63 -16.25 -13.28 12.45
C HIS A 63 -14.77 -13.39 12.03
N LEU A 64 -14.24 -14.61 11.80
CA LEU A 64 -12.87 -14.93 11.36
C LEU A 64 -12.88 -15.73 10.04
N LEU A 65 -13.94 -15.58 9.26
CA LEU A 65 -14.08 -16.18 7.95
C LEU A 65 -13.81 -15.11 6.89
N PRO A 66 -12.94 -15.36 5.90
CA PRO A 66 -12.75 -14.42 4.80
C PRO A 66 -14.05 -14.22 4.04
N VAL A 67 -14.45 -12.97 3.80
CA VAL A 67 -15.65 -12.63 3.01
C VAL A 67 -15.59 -13.26 1.62
N ALA A 68 -14.39 -13.35 1.02
CA ALA A 68 -14.17 -14.01 -0.28
C ALA A 68 -14.51 -15.52 -0.29
N LEU A 69 -14.66 -16.17 0.88
CA LEU A 69 -15.08 -17.57 0.97
C LEU A 69 -16.58 -17.75 0.73
N ASP A 70 -17.38 -16.68 0.85
CA ASP A 70 -18.82 -16.67 0.56
C ASP A 70 -19.10 -16.63 -0.96
N GLU A 71 -18.10 -16.37 -1.80
CA GLU A 71 -18.22 -16.47 -3.25
C GLU A 71 -18.32 -17.95 -3.69
N PRO A 72 -19.35 -18.37 -4.46
CA PRO A 72 -19.52 -19.78 -4.84
C PRO A 72 -18.31 -20.40 -5.56
N ALA A 73 -17.59 -19.59 -6.34
CA ALA A 73 -16.43 -19.98 -7.14
C ALA A 73 -15.08 -19.91 -6.40
N ALA A 74 -15.06 -19.48 -5.13
CA ALA A 74 -13.84 -19.18 -4.35
C ALA A 74 -12.77 -20.29 -4.35
N LEU A 75 -13.20 -21.55 -4.47
CA LEU A 75 -12.38 -22.76 -4.42
C LEU A 75 -12.45 -23.59 -5.71
N ASP A 76 -13.02 -23.06 -6.81
CA ASP A 76 -13.22 -23.81 -8.07
C ASP A 76 -11.93 -24.33 -8.69
N ASP A 77 -10.86 -23.56 -8.64
CA ASP A 77 -9.57 -23.97 -9.17
C ASP A 77 -9.00 -25.18 -8.40
N ILE A 78 -9.29 -25.27 -7.11
CA ILE A 78 -8.92 -26.42 -6.26
C ILE A 78 -9.81 -27.62 -6.60
N ARG A 79 -11.13 -27.42 -6.71
CA ARG A 79 -12.10 -28.45 -7.13
C ARG A 79 -11.67 -29.12 -8.43
N ARG A 80 -11.31 -28.32 -9.45
CA ARG A 80 -10.79 -28.79 -10.75
C ARG A 80 -9.43 -29.46 -10.62
N LYS A 81 -8.41 -28.75 -10.09
CA LYS A 81 -7.01 -29.20 -10.06
C LYS A 81 -6.82 -30.51 -9.31
N TYR A 82 -7.50 -30.70 -8.18
CA TYR A 82 -7.35 -31.90 -7.33
C TYR A 82 -8.49 -32.91 -7.52
N ARG A 83 -9.48 -32.62 -8.38
CA ARG A 83 -10.63 -33.48 -8.65
C ARG A 83 -11.38 -33.88 -7.37
N VAL A 84 -11.71 -32.85 -6.57
CA VAL A 84 -12.40 -32.96 -5.28
C VAL A 84 -13.73 -32.21 -5.31
N TYR A 85 -14.71 -32.69 -4.55
CA TYR A 85 -15.93 -31.93 -4.28
C TYR A 85 -15.73 -31.16 -2.97
N ILE A 86 -16.00 -29.86 -2.96
CA ILE A 86 -15.93 -29.01 -1.76
C ILE A 86 -17.29 -28.36 -1.55
N THR A 87 -17.96 -28.68 -0.45
CA THR A 87 -19.25 -28.09 -0.04
C THR A 87 -19.08 -27.27 1.24
N ARG A 88 -20.05 -26.38 1.50
CA ARG A 88 -20.07 -25.45 2.64
C ARG A 88 -21.50 -25.22 3.09
N ASP A 89 -22.12 -26.27 3.63
CA ASP A 89 -23.51 -26.20 4.11
C ASP A 89 -23.62 -25.48 5.46
N VAL A 90 -22.53 -25.40 6.22
CA VAL A 90 -22.40 -24.60 7.44
C VAL A 90 -21.29 -23.55 7.21
N PRO A 91 -21.48 -22.26 7.54
CA PRO A 91 -20.52 -21.21 7.19
C PRO A 91 -19.07 -21.45 7.64
N ASN A 92 -18.84 -22.09 8.79
CA ASN A 92 -17.51 -22.36 9.32
C ASN A 92 -17.03 -23.81 9.11
N ILE A 93 -17.68 -24.60 8.26
CA ILE A 93 -17.27 -25.98 7.96
C ILE A 93 -17.21 -26.18 6.44
N LEU A 94 -16.04 -26.58 5.96
CA LEU A 94 -15.86 -27.04 4.57
C LEU A 94 -15.78 -28.56 4.56
N GLU A 95 -16.68 -29.22 3.85
CA GLU A 95 -16.62 -30.66 3.64
C GLU A 95 -15.94 -30.94 2.31
N ILE A 96 -14.86 -31.72 2.35
CA ILE A 96 -14.08 -32.08 1.17
C ILE A 96 -14.23 -33.58 0.95
N HIS A 97 -14.70 -33.96 -0.25
CA HIS A 97 -14.95 -35.35 -0.63
C HIS A 97 -14.07 -35.74 -1.82
N CYS A 98 -13.38 -36.89 -1.72
CA CYS A 98 -12.57 -37.44 -2.81
C CYS A 98 -12.64 -38.97 -2.83
N ASP A 99 -12.38 -39.58 -3.98
CA ASP A 99 -12.16 -41.03 -4.10
C ASP A 99 -10.70 -41.45 -3.82
N SER A 100 -9.86 -40.53 -3.35
CA SER A 100 -8.43 -40.76 -3.07
C SER A 100 -7.97 -39.94 -1.86
N ILE A 101 -7.43 -40.62 -0.85
CA ILE A 101 -6.86 -39.98 0.35
C ILE A 101 -5.69 -39.04 0.00
N HIS A 102 -4.85 -39.41 -0.97
CA HIS A 102 -3.71 -38.57 -1.37
C HIS A 102 -4.16 -37.25 -2.01
N ARG A 103 -5.09 -37.30 -2.96
CA ARG A 103 -5.69 -36.08 -3.55
C ARG A 103 -6.47 -35.26 -2.50
N LEU A 104 -7.10 -35.93 -1.53
CA LEU A 104 -7.76 -35.27 -0.41
C LEU A 104 -6.76 -34.47 0.45
N GLN A 105 -5.61 -35.05 0.80
CA GLN A 105 -4.54 -34.35 1.55
C GLN A 105 -4.01 -33.13 0.79
N GLN A 106 -3.70 -33.28 -0.51
CA GLN A 106 -3.24 -32.18 -1.36
C GLN A 106 -4.29 -31.07 -1.52
N ALA A 107 -5.58 -31.43 -1.60
CA ALA A 107 -6.66 -30.47 -1.61
C ALA A 107 -6.81 -29.76 -0.26
N PHE A 108 -6.66 -30.47 0.87
CA PHE A 108 -6.68 -29.86 2.21
C PHE A 108 -5.56 -28.83 2.38
N GLU A 109 -4.35 -29.16 1.96
CA GLU A 109 -3.22 -28.23 1.95
C GLU A 109 -3.53 -27.00 1.07
N ALA A 110 -3.99 -27.21 -0.16
CA ALA A 110 -4.34 -26.12 -1.07
C ALA A 110 -5.50 -25.26 -0.56
N VAL A 111 -6.51 -25.83 0.12
CA VAL A 111 -7.61 -25.10 0.76
C VAL A 111 -7.09 -24.29 1.95
N ASN A 112 -6.24 -24.86 2.80
CA ASN A 112 -5.63 -24.14 3.91
C ASN A 112 -4.78 -22.96 3.44
N TRP A 113 -3.97 -23.14 2.39
CA TRP A 113 -3.24 -22.05 1.74
C TRP A 113 -4.19 -21.01 1.14
N ARG A 114 -5.22 -21.43 0.40
CA ARG A 114 -6.17 -20.50 -0.22
C ARG A 114 -6.96 -19.70 0.81
N ILE A 115 -7.35 -20.31 1.93
CA ILE A 115 -7.98 -19.62 3.06
C ILE A 115 -6.98 -18.71 3.74
N ARG A 116 -5.70 -19.12 3.93
CA ARG A 116 -4.63 -18.24 4.40
C ARG A 116 -4.52 -17.02 3.47
N ASP A 117 -4.45 -17.18 2.15
CA ASP A 117 -4.39 -16.07 1.20
C ASP A 117 -5.63 -15.15 1.28
N MET A 118 -6.82 -15.75 1.38
CA MET A 118 -8.07 -15.00 1.55
C MET A 118 -8.08 -14.22 2.88
N ARG A 119 -7.54 -14.80 3.97
CA ARG A 119 -7.30 -14.11 5.25
C ARG A 119 -6.27 -13.01 5.10
N LEU A 120 -5.18 -13.24 4.38
CA LEU A 120 -4.19 -12.20 4.10
C LEU A 120 -4.77 -11.05 3.24
N SER A 121 -5.85 -11.31 2.50
CA SER A 121 -6.62 -10.28 1.80
C SER A 121 -7.76 -9.63 2.61
N ASN A 122 -8.21 -10.21 3.73
CA ASN A 122 -9.43 -9.78 4.46
C ASN A 122 -9.31 -9.68 6.01
N ASP A 123 -8.52 -10.52 6.68
CA ASP A 123 -8.57 -10.80 8.14
C ASP A 123 -7.58 -9.99 8.99
N SER A 124 -6.72 -9.16 8.40
CA SER A 124 -6.18 -8.02 9.14
C SER A 124 -6.92 -6.79 8.67
N SER A 125 -7.62 -6.10 9.59
CA SER A 125 -8.16 -4.78 9.27
C SER A 125 -7.01 -3.94 8.71
N SER A 126 -7.14 -3.54 7.45
CA SER A 126 -6.07 -2.83 6.74
C SER A 126 -5.72 -1.50 7.41
N ALA A 127 -6.64 -0.97 8.23
CA ALA A 127 -6.36 0.02 9.26
C ALA A 127 -6.25 -0.66 10.64
N ARG A 128 -5.23 -0.35 11.43
CA ARG A 128 -5.30 -0.45 12.90
C ARG A 128 -5.00 0.90 13.52
N PHE A 129 -5.52 1.13 14.72
CA PHE A 129 -5.03 2.15 15.61
C PHE A 129 -4.33 1.48 16.79
N LEU A 130 -3.24 2.10 17.24
CA LEU A 130 -2.41 1.71 18.37
C LEU A 130 -2.21 2.96 19.22
N ILE A 131 -1.89 2.76 20.50
CA ILE A 131 -1.70 3.85 21.44
C ILE A 131 -0.30 3.71 22.03
N GLN A 132 0.51 4.73 21.80
CA GLN A 132 1.80 4.90 22.46
C GLN A 132 1.54 5.32 23.89
N ARG A 133 2.02 4.51 24.83
CA ARG A 133 1.97 4.78 26.26
C ARG A 133 2.76 6.06 26.56
N PRO A 134 2.26 6.98 27.40
CA PRO A 134 2.91 8.26 27.59
C PRO A 134 4.31 8.13 28.20
N THR A 135 5.21 9.00 27.75
CA THR A 135 6.53 9.28 28.32
C THR A 135 6.49 10.58 29.13
N ASN A 136 5.75 11.60 28.67
CA ASN A 136 5.74 12.97 29.23
C ASN A 136 4.48 13.31 30.05
N ALA A 137 3.63 12.33 30.36
CA ALA A 137 2.40 12.47 31.14
C ALA A 137 2.15 11.20 31.99
N ALA A 138 1.37 11.30 33.06
CA ALA A 138 0.95 10.12 33.81
C ALA A 138 -0.18 9.39 33.07
N VAL A 139 -0.21 8.05 33.15
CA VAL A 139 -1.32 7.25 32.57
C VAL A 139 -2.67 7.58 33.23
N THR A 140 -2.64 8.12 34.45
CA THR A 140 -3.80 8.62 35.19
C THR A 140 -4.29 9.99 34.74
N ASP A 141 -3.52 10.73 33.94
CA ASP A 141 -3.92 12.03 33.42
C ASP A 141 -5.01 11.91 32.35
N MET A 142 -5.89 12.90 32.29
CA MET A 142 -7.01 12.91 31.35
C MET A 142 -6.56 13.37 29.96
N ILE A 143 -7.06 12.68 28.93
CA ILE A 143 -6.88 13.01 27.51
C ILE A 143 -8.07 13.83 27.04
N GLN A 144 -7.81 14.99 26.46
CA GLN A 144 -8.78 15.81 25.75
C GLN A 144 -9.11 15.19 24.39
N LEU A 145 -10.40 14.98 24.12
CA LEU A 145 -10.92 14.31 22.93
C LEU A 145 -11.93 15.21 22.19
N LYS A 146 -11.46 16.36 21.69
CA LYS A 146 -12.26 17.31 20.91
C LYS A 146 -12.43 16.84 19.46
N LEU A 147 -13.62 17.03 18.90
CA LEU A 147 -13.90 16.73 17.50
C LEU A 147 -13.15 17.69 16.56
N GLY A 148 -12.58 17.14 15.47
CA GLY A 148 -11.76 17.90 14.52
C GLY A 148 -10.36 18.27 15.04
N ALA A 149 -10.04 17.91 16.28
CA ALA A 149 -8.74 18.16 16.90
C ALA A 149 -7.95 16.86 17.12
N ARG A 150 -6.68 17.03 17.47
CA ARG A 150 -5.79 15.96 17.91
C ARG A 150 -6.03 15.64 19.39
N PRO A 151 -6.07 14.36 19.80
CA PRO A 151 -6.06 13.98 21.22
C PRO A 151 -4.77 14.41 21.91
N SER A 152 -4.87 15.01 23.09
CA SER A 152 -3.71 15.42 23.90
C SER A 152 -4.00 15.31 25.40
N PHE A 153 -2.97 15.06 26.21
CA PHE A 153 -3.12 15.14 27.67
C PHE A 153 -3.38 16.58 28.12
N LEU A 154 -4.28 16.76 29.10
CA LEU A 154 -4.53 18.06 29.75
C LEU A 154 -3.33 18.52 30.57
N SER A 155 -2.63 17.58 31.21
CA SER A 155 -1.42 17.79 31.99
C SER A 155 -0.20 17.41 31.15
N LYS A 156 0.53 18.38 30.59
CA LYS A 156 1.90 18.14 30.09
C LYS A 156 2.87 18.32 31.26
N THR A 157 3.37 17.23 31.85
CA THR A 157 4.44 17.34 32.86
C THR A 157 5.75 17.78 32.20
N SER A 158 6.28 18.94 32.60
CA SER A 158 7.49 19.55 32.01
C SER A 158 8.80 18.79 32.27
N ASN A 159 8.74 17.70 33.02
CA ASN A 159 9.90 16.89 33.36
C ASN A 159 10.08 15.77 32.34
N THR A 160 10.88 16.01 31.32
CA THR A 160 11.42 14.96 30.43
C THR A 160 12.31 14.01 31.23
N ILE A 161 11.71 12.97 31.80
CA ILE A 161 12.42 11.94 32.58
C ILE A 161 12.34 10.60 31.83
N SER A 162 13.54 10.07 31.54
CA SER A 162 13.86 8.76 30.97
C SER A 162 14.15 8.73 29.46
N ASN A 163 15.42 8.36 29.16
CA ASN A 163 15.86 7.93 27.83
C ASN A 163 15.46 6.47 27.50
N ALA A 164 14.95 5.71 28.47
CA ALA A 164 14.28 4.44 28.24
C ALA A 164 12.79 4.72 28.10
N SER A 165 12.28 4.57 26.88
CA SER A 165 10.92 4.97 26.55
C SER A 165 9.91 3.91 27.04
N SER A 166 8.70 4.37 27.37
CA SER A 166 7.53 3.49 27.51
C SER A 166 7.33 2.55 26.31
N MET A 167 7.86 2.93 25.14
CA MET A 167 7.80 2.17 23.90
C MET A 167 8.77 0.98 23.85
N ASP A 168 9.85 0.92 24.64
CA ASP A 168 10.74 -0.26 24.63
C ASP A 168 10.02 -1.55 25.10
N GLU A 169 8.95 -1.43 25.89
CA GLU A 169 8.03 -2.54 26.21
C GLU A 169 7.06 -2.88 25.06
N HIS A 170 6.65 -1.89 24.26
CA HIS A 170 5.69 -2.05 23.16
C HIS A 170 6.35 -2.50 21.84
N LEU A 171 7.61 -2.12 21.61
CA LEU A 171 8.37 -2.40 20.38
C LEU A 171 8.46 -3.90 20.05
N PRO A 172 8.75 -4.83 21.00
CA PRO A 172 8.83 -6.26 20.69
C PRO A 172 7.49 -6.86 20.27
N ARG A 173 6.39 -6.42 20.91
CA ARG A 173 5.02 -6.85 20.56
C ARG A 173 4.63 -6.33 19.18
N LEU A 174 4.89 -5.05 18.91
CA LEU A 174 4.65 -4.45 17.61
C LEU A 174 5.46 -5.16 16.52
N ALA A 175 6.75 -5.41 16.74
CA ALA A 175 7.59 -6.15 15.79
C ALA A 175 7.04 -7.56 15.52
N SER A 176 6.58 -8.29 16.54
CA SER A 176 5.96 -9.63 16.39
C SER A 176 4.66 -9.60 15.57
N ASP A 177 3.75 -8.68 15.90
CA ASP A 177 2.50 -8.47 15.18
C ASP A 177 2.76 -8.10 13.70
N LEU A 178 3.80 -7.29 13.45
CA LEU A 178 4.26 -6.92 12.12
C LEU A 178 4.88 -8.07 11.34
N THR A 179 5.80 -8.84 11.93
CA THR A 179 6.42 -10.03 11.30
C THR A 179 5.34 -11.00 10.83
N SER A 180 4.38 -11.31 11.70
CA SER A 180 3.25 -12.20 11.41
C SER A 180 2.39 -11.72 10.24
N SER A 181 2.24 -10.41 10.08
CA SER A 181 1.50 -9.79 8.98
C SER A 181 2.34 -9.70 7.70
N ALA A 182 3.65 -9.49 7.84
CA ALA A 182 4.62 -9.28 6.78
C ALA A 182 4.92 -10.55 5.97
N GLU A 183 5.00 -11.72 6.61
CA GLU A 183 5.14 -13.01 5.91
C GLU A 183 4.07 -13.21 4.84
N GLY A 184 2.83 -12.82 5.15
CA GLY A 184 1.71 -12.92 4.22
C GLY A 184 1.76 -11.92 3.07
N LEU A 185 2.38 -10.75 3.28
CA LEU A 185 2.61 -9.78 2.21
C LEU A 185 3.69 -10.29 1.26
N MET A 186 4.76 -10.93 1.75
CA MET A 186 5.83 -11.48 0.90
C MET A 186 5.36 -12.60 -0.05
N ALA A 187 4.24 -13.26 0.24
CA ALA A 187 3.62 -14.23 -0.67
C ALA A 187 2.88 -13.58 -1.87
N LEU A 188 2.63 -12.27 -1.84
CA LEU A 188 1.92 -11.56 -2.90
C LEU A 188 2.85 -11.21 -4.07
N ASN A 189 2.51 -11.65 -5.28
CA ASN A 189 3.21 -11.28 -6.52
C ASN A 189 2.84 -9.84 -6.96
N LYS A 190 3.28 -8.85 -6.18
CA LYS A 190 3.03 -7.40 -6.38
C LYS A 190 4.31 -6.62 -6.10
N THR A 191 4.47 -5.46 -6.75
CA THR A 191 5.46 -4.48 -6.25
C THR A 191 4.86 -3.79 -5.03
N MET A 192 5.58 -3.77 -3.92
CA MET A 192 5.13 -3.18 -2.67
C MET A 192 6.19 -2.24 -2.10
N GLY A 193 5.75 -1.27 -1.30
CA GLY A 193 6.62 -0.31 -0.62
C GLY A 193 6.10 -0.04 0.78
N LEU A 194 6.97 -0.20 1.76
CA LEU A 194 6.73 0.23 3.13
C LEU A 194 6.94 1.74 3.21
N ARG A 195 6.02 2.45 3.87
CA ARG A 195 6.12 3.88 4.16
C ARG A 195 5.81 4.11 5.63
N VAL A 196 6.62 4.95 6.27
CA VAL A 196 6.27 5.60 7.54
C VAL A 196 5.88 7.06 7.25
N SER A 197 4.84 7.55 7.91
CA SER A 197 4.36 8.93 7.81
C SER A 197 4.07 9.47 9.20
N PHE A 198 4.49 10.71 9.47
CA PHE A 198 4.17 11.42 10.72
C PHE A 198 3.00 12.39 10.46
N GLY A 199 2.31 12.81 11.52
CA GLY A 199 1.18 13.74 11.42
C GLY A 199 0.31 13.69 12.67
N HIS A 200 -0.98 13.99 12.52
CA HIS A 200 -1.91 14.09 13.64
C HIS A 200 -3.11 13.17 13.45
N VAL A 201 -3.42 12.36 14.46
CA VAL A 201 -4.68 11.59 14.55
C VAL A 201 -5.79 12.56 14.90
N ILE A 202 -6.72 12.75 13.97
CA ILE A 202 -7.88 13.64 14.16
C ILE A 202 -9.13 12.81 14.41
N ILE A 203 -9.87 13.17 15.46
CA ILE A 203 -11.14 12.54 15.82
C ILE A 203 -12.28 13.27 15.12
N ALA A 204 -12.76 12.72 14.01
CA ALA A 204 -13.90 13.26 13.25
C ALA A 204 -15.26 12.90 13.86
N LYS A 205 -15.37 11.77 14.58
CA LYS A 205 -16.60 11.30 15.24
C LYS A 205 -16.25 10.51 16.50
N ARG A 206 -17.08 10.63 17.55
CA ARG A 206 -17.02 9.82 18.77
C ARG A 206 -18.38 9.16 19.07
N PRO A 207 -18.42 8.06 19.85
CA PRO A 207 -19.67 7.48 20.33
C PRO A 207 -20.56 8.48 21.08
N LYS A 208 -21.88 8.25 21.06
CA LYS A 208 -22.83 9.07 21.81
C LYS A 208 -22.61 8.86 23.31
N GLY A 209 -22.42 9.95 24.06
CA GLY A 209 -22.14 9.90 25.50
C GLY A 209 -20.64 9.84 25.87
N THR A 210 -19.73 9.81 24.89
CA THR A 210 -18.30 10.04 25.17
C THR A 210 -18.07 11.51 25.52
N GLU A 211 -17.44 11.77 26.65
CA GLU A 211 -17.10 13.10 27.16
C GLU A 211 -15.94 13.75 26.36
N ASP A 212 -15.69 15.03 26.60
CA ASP A 212 -14.57 15.79 26.02
C ASP A 212 -13.23 15.43 26.67
N GLU A 213 -13.25 14.78 27.82
CA GLU A 213 -12.08 14.40 28.61
C GLU A 213 -12.24 12.94 29.05
N ILE A 214 -11.25 12.09 28.77
CA ILE A 214 -11.32 10.65 29.07
C ILE A 214 -9.99 10.11 29.62
N ALA A 215 -10.06 9.11 30.49
CA ALA A 215 -8.88 8.40 30.97
C ALA A 215 -8.21 7.58 29.84
N PHE A 216 -6.89 7.33 30.00
CA PHE A 216 -6.07 6.62 29.01
C PHE A 216 -6.62 5.25 28.57
N ASP A 217 -7.17 4.46 29.49
CA ASP A 217 -7.74 3.13 29.18
C ASP A 217 -9.03 3.23 28.33
N HIS A 218 -9.84 4.26 28.58
CA HIS A 218 -11.03 4.54 27.76
C HIS A 218 -10.62 5.07 26.38
N PHE A 219 -9.58 5.91 26.30
CA PHE A 219 -9.00 6.31 25.01
C PHE A 219 -8.50 5.10 24.22
N THR A 220 -7.78 4.17 24.87
CA THR A 220 -7.30 2.94 24.24
C THR A 220 -8.45 2.10 23.68
N THR A 221 -9.47 1.83 24.50
CA THR A 221 -10.69 1.11 24.09
C THR A 221 -11.43 1.80 22.95
N LEU A 222 -11.44 3.13 22.93
CA LEU A 222 -12.07 3.92 21.87
C LEU A 222 -11.30 3.83 20.55
N MET A 223 -9.97 3.90 20.60
CA MET A 223 -9.11 3.80 19.43
C MET A 223 -9.21 2.43 18.76
N ASP A 224 -9.30 1.34 19.54
CA ASP A 224 -9.52 -0.02 19.02
C ASP A 224 -10.83 -0.20 18.24
N MET A 225 -11.84 0.64 18.48
CA MET A 225 -13.11 0.61 17.75
C MET A 225 -13.06 1.32 16.38
N TYR A 226 -12.20 2.34 16.22
CA TYR A 226 -12.19 3.16 15.01
C TYR A 226 -11.85 2.45 13.69
N PRO A 227 -11.04 1.35 13.63
CA PRO A 227 -10.85 0.59 12.40
C PRO A 227 -12.16 0.04 11.81
N SER A 228 -13.09 -0.37 12.67
CA SER A 228 -14.35 -1.01 12.25
C SER A 228 -15.51 -0.02 12.08
N ARG A 229 -15.57 1.01 12.93
CA ARG A 229 -16.68 1.99 12.94
C ARG A 229 -16.40 3.26 12.15
N GLY A 230 -15.12 3.54 11.87
CA GLY A 230 -14.66 4.86 11.43
C GLY A 230 -14.84 5.91 12.53
N GLY A 231 -14.22 7.08 12.35
CA GLY A 231 -14.34 8.20 13.29
C GLY A 231 -13.01 8.83 13.69
N ALA A 232 -11.89 8.11 13.53
CA ALA A 232 -10.55 8.67 13.57
C ALA A 232 -9.86 8.51 12.20
N SER A 233 -8.95 9.42 11.89
CA SER A 233 -8.07 9.36 10.72
C SER A 233 -6.75 10.06 11.01
N ILE A 234 -5.63 9.51 10.56
CA ILE A 234 -4.38 10.29 10.53
C ILE A 234 -4.42 11.31 9.40
N VAL A 235 -4.25 12.58 9.75
CA VAL A 235 -3.93 13.66 8.83
C VAL A 235 -2.40 13.76 8.82
N THR A 236 -1.76 13.21 7.78
CA THR A 236 -0.30 13.27 7.61
C THR A 236 0.19 14.63 7.14
N ARG A 237 -0.72 15.58 6.88
CA ARG A 237 -0.41 16.95 6.47
C ARG A 237 0.06 17.75 7.70
N LEU A 238 1.35 18.04 7.76
CA LEU A 238 1.87 19.18 8.54
C LEU A 238 1.59 20.48 7.78
N GLY A 239 1.82 21.64 8.42
CA GLY A 239 1.24 22.91 8.03
C GLY A 239 1.89 23.56 6.82
N ASP A 240 2.67 24.62 7.06
CA ASP A 240 3.25 25.43 6.00
C ASP A 240 4.47 24.74 5.35
N ALA A 241 4.76 25.06 4.09
CA ALA A 241 6.01 24.71 3.42
C ALA A 241 7.25 25.18 4.21
N HIS A 242 7.11 26.27 4.97
CA HIS A 242 8.17 26.80 5.83
C HIS A 242 8.61 25.80 6.93
N GLU A 243 7.70 24.98 7.47
CA GLU A 243 8.03 23.94 8.47
C GLU A 243 8.97 22.87 7.87
N ALA A 244 8.80 22.54 6.59
CA ALA A 244 9.67 21.59 5.88
C ALA A 244 11.11 22.12 5.74
N GLU A 245 11.25 23.41 5.42
CA GLU A 245 12.54 24.09 5.32
C GLU A 245 13.23 24.21 6.69
N GLN A 246 12.50 24.61 7.74
CA GLN A 246 13.04 24.64 9.11
C GLN A 246 13.55 23.26 9.56
N LEU A 247 12.78 22.20 9.30
CA LEU A 247 13.19 20.82 9.59
C LEU A 247 14.45 20.41 8.81
N LEU A 248 14.52 20.73 7.51
CA LEU A 248 15.71 20.49 6.68
C LEU A 248 16.93 21.26 7.20
N GLN A 249 16.76 22.53 7.57
CA GLN A 249 17.81 23.36 8.17
C GLN A 249 18.31 22.77 9.49
N TYR A 250 17.40 22.28 10.35
CA TYR A 250 17.78 21.62 11.61
C TYR A 250 18.55 20.31 11.37
N ILE A 251 18.04 19.42 10.51
CA ILE A 251 18.68 18.14 10.19
C ILE A 251 20.07 18.31 9.56
N SER A 252 20.27 19.42 8.87
CA SER A 252 21.54 19.80 8.24
C SER A 252 22.62 20.26 9.22
N ARG A 253 22.26 20.57 10.48
CA ARG A 253 23.18 21.01 11.53
C ARG A 253 23.91 19.78 12.11
N PRO A 254 25.25 19.80 12.23
CA PRO A 254 26.01 18.70 12.86
C PRO A 254 25.50 18.33 14.25
N GLU A 255 24.99 19.31 15.00
CA GLU A 255 24.44 19.17 16.36
C GLU A 255 23.17 18.30 16.42
N ALA A 256 22.40 18.21 15.31
CA ALA A 256 21.26 17.30 15.23
C ALA A 256 21.69 15.82 15.15
N GLY A 257 22.93 15.56 14.70
CA GLY A 257 23.50 14.21 14.64
C GLY A 257 22.79 13.26 13.67
N ILE A 258 22.09 13.78 12.66
CA ILE A 258 21.34 12.98 11.66
C ILE A 258 22.10 12.93 10.33
N CYS A 259 22.52 14.08 9.81
CA CYS A 259 23.22 14.24 8.54
C CYS A 259 24.49 15.08 8.77
N LYS A 260 25.59 14.80 8.05
CA LYS A 260 26.87 15.51 8.25
C LYS A 260 26.88 16.87 7.51
N ASN A 261 26.19 16.96 6.36
CA ASN A 261 26.04 18.19 5.59
C ASN A 261 24.83 18.14 4.63
N ILE A 262 24.29 19.31 4.22
CA ILE A 262 23.33 19.44 3.09
C ILE A 262 23.85 18.72 1.82
N LYS A 263 25.17 18.68 1.61
CA LYS A 263 25.80 18.01 0.45
C LYS A 263 25.59 16.49 0.43
N ASP A 264 25.31 15.86 1.57
CA ASP A 264 25.04 14.42 1.65
C ASP A 264 23.57 14.09 1.32
N MET A 265 22.72 15.12 1.20
CA MET A 265 21.30 14.99 0.87
C MET A 265 21.12 14.92 -0.64
N ARG A 266 20.58 13.81 -1.15
CA ARG A 266 20.09 13.75 -2.53
C ARG A 266 18.79 14.55 -2.61
N ARG A 267 18.70 15.47 -3.55
CA ARG A 267 17.50 16.29 -3.79
C ARG A 267 17.08 16.17 -5.25
N GLY A 268 15.83 16.50 -5.54
CA GLY A 268 15.31 16.46 -6.90
C GLY A 268 13.84 16.82 -6.99
N CYS A 269 13.23 16.52 -8.13
CA CYS A 269 11.80 16.63 -8.34
C CYS A 269 11.19 15.36 -8.95
N GLU A 270 9.87 15.26 -8.84
CA GLU A 270 9.01 14.32 -9.53
C GLU A 270 7.81 15.10 -10.10
N VAL A 271 7.39 14.77 -11.32
CA VAL A 271 6.11 15.23 -11.88
C VAL A 271 5.25 14.01 -12.13
N ILE A 272 4.03 14.06 -11.60
CA ILE A 272 3.06 12.96 -11.63
C ILE A 272 1.84 13.41 -12.42
N VAL A 273 1.49 12.66 -13.46
CA VAL A 273 0.24 12.80 -14.20
C VAL A 273 -0.65 11.61 -13.86
N VAL A 274 -1.86 11.89 -13.37
CA VAL A 274 -2.85 10.85 -13.02
C VAL A 274 -3.84 10.72 -14.17
N ALA A 275 -3.92 9.53 -14.77
CA ALA A 275 -4.72 9.25 -15.97
C ALA A 275 -5.26 7.83 -15.92
N ASN A 276 -6.58 7.63 -16.07
CA ASN A 276 -7.23 6.31 -16.14
C ASN A 276 -6.82 5.32 -15.02
N GLY A 277 -6.64 5.81 -13.80
CA GLY A 277 -6.20 5.00 -12.64
C GLY A 277 -4.70 4.65 -12.64
N LEU A 278 -3.91 5.21 -13.57
CA LEU A 278 -2.46 5.14 -13.60
C LEU A 278 -1.84 6.42 -13.02
N GLN A 279 -0.68 6.27 -12.39
CA GLN A 279 0.26 7.36 -12.12
C GLN A 279 1.42 7.24 -13.11
N ILE A 280 1.51 8.20 -14.04
CA ILE A 280 2.67 8.38 -14.91
C ILE A 280 3.64 9.35 -14.22
N LYS A 281 4.89 8.93 -14.05
CA LYS A 281 5.91 9.59 -13.23
C LYS A 281 7.15 9.89 -14.04
N THR A 282 7.77 11.03 -13.81
CA THR A 282 9.09 11.41 -14.35
C THR A 282 9.82 12.23 -13.29
N GLU A 283 11.12 11.98 -13.11
CA GLU A 283 11.93 12.48 -11.99
C GLU A 283 13.19 13.19 -12.50
N ALA A 284 13.77 14.11 -11.72
CA ALA A 284 15.10 14.68 -12.00
C ALA A 284 15.85 14.98 -10.69
N ASP A 285 17.14 14.65 -10.64
CA ASP A 285 18.03 15.00 -9.53
C ASP A 285 18.43 16.49 -9.59
N TYR A 286 18.63 17.13 -8.44
CA TYR A 286 18.90 18.55 -8.32
C TYR A 286 20.33 18.92 -8.72
N THR A 287 20.45 19.44 -9.94
CA THR A 287 21.68 20.00 -10.52
C THR A 287 21.52 21.50 -10.76
N PRO A 288 22.42 22.37 -10.25
CA PRO A 288 22.28 23.82 -10.39
C PRO A 288 22.35 24.36 -11.83
N GLN A 289 22.95 23.63 -12.78
CA GLN A 289 23.19 24.13 -14.14
C GLN A 289 22.04 23.85 -15.12
N LEU A 290 21.44 22.65 -15.08
CA LEU A 290 20.25 22.30 -15.87
C LEU A 290 19.69 20.95 -15.37
N MET A 291 18.39 20.87 -15.07
CA MET A 291 17.70 19.60 -14.85
C MET A 291 17.19 19.02 -16.17
N GLN A 292 17.47 17.75 -16.41
CA GLN A 292 16.80 16.96 -17.44
C GLN A 292 15.91 15.91 -16.76
N LEU A 293 14.62 15.93 -17.07
CA LEU A 293 13.68 14.89 -16.64
C LEU A 293 14.12 13.52 -17.20
N ALA A 294 14.19 12.54 -16.32
CA ALA A 294 14.62 11.18 -16.58
C ALA A 294 13.50 10.34 -17.23
N MET A 295 13.76 9.04 -17.38
CA MET A 295 12.83 8.08 -17.98
C MET A 295 11.44 8.13 -17.34
N VAL A 296 10.41 8.23 -18.19
CA VAL A 296 9.00 8.14 -17.80
C VAL A 296 8.67 6.71 -17.35
N ARG A 297 7.95 6.57 -16.24
CA ARG A 297 7.45 5.29 -15.71
C ARG A 297 5.94 5.35 -15.50
N ALA A 298 5.24 4.23 -15.64
CA ALA A 298 3.81 4.14 -15.31
C ALA A 298 3.57 3.07 -14.24
N THR A 299 2.71 3.41 -13.27
CA THR A 299 2.35 2.53 -12.17
C THR A 299 0.84 2.55 -11.96
N ARG A 300 0.23 1.40 -11.65
CA ARG A 300 -1.16 1.31 -11.21
C ARG A 300 -1.18 1.07 -9.70
N PRO A 301 -1.35 2.11 -8.86
CA PRO A 301 -1.48 1.93 -7.43
C PRO A 301 -2.80 1.24 -7.08
N GLU A 302 -2.79 0.43 -6.03
CA GLU A 302 -4.02 -0.11 -5.47
C GLU A 302 -4.78 0.96 -4.68
N THR A 303 -6.12 0.91 -4.70
CA THR A 303 -6.98 1.93 -4.08
C THR A 303 -6.97 1.88 -2.54
N ARG A 304 -6.46 0.81 -1.96
CA ARG A 304 -6.31 0.62 -0.51
C ARG A 304 -4.91 0.09 -0.22
N ALA A 305 -4.33 0.53 0.90
CA ALA A 305 -3.15 -0.09 1.44
C ALA A 305 -3.44 -1.56 1.79
N ARG A 306 -2.46 -2.45 1.59
CA ARG A 306 -2.57 -3.83 2.09
C ARG A 306 -2.48 -3.89 3.61
N TRP A 307 -1.79 -2.91 4.19
CA TRP A 307 -1.58 -2.77 5.63
C TRP A 307 -1.35 -1.28 5.96
N SER A 308 -1.92 -0.77 7.05
CA SER A 308 -1.77 0.62 7.53
C SER A 308 -2.07 0.71 9.04
N TRP A 309 -1.06 0.78 9.90
CA TRP A 309 -1.24 0.90 11.35
C TRP A 309 -0.84 2.30 11.81
N THR A 310 -1.75 2.96 12.50
CA THR A 310 -1.60 4.32 13.03
C THR A 310 -1.36 4.25 14.54
N THR A 311 -0.31 4.86 15.04
CA THR A 311 -0.07 4.99 16.48
C THR A 311 -0.34 6.42 16.91
N ALA A 312 -1.30 6.59 17.80
CA ALA A 312 -1.56 7.86 18.48
C ALA A 312 -0.65 7.96 19.71
N ALA A 313 -0.04 9.13 19.91
CA ALA A 313 0.90 9.42 21.00
C ALA A 313 0.53 10.75 21.69
N PRO A 314 -0.54 10.79 22.52
CA PRO A 314 -1.16 12.04 22.99
C PRO A 314 -0.28 12.95 23.86
N ASP A 315 0.89 12.46 24.32
CA ASP A 315 1.90 13.22 25.08
C ASP A 315 3.07 13.73 24.20
N MET A 316 3.19 13.23 22.98
CA MET A 316 4.09 13.70 21.94
C MET A 316 3.40 14.78 21.10
N GLU A 317 4.14 15.52 20.27
CA GLU A 317 3.52 16.45 19.31
C GLU A 317 2.99 15.70 18.08
N HIS A 318 3.75 14.71 17.60
CA HIS A 318 3.44 13.94 16.39
C HIS A 318 2.96 12.52 16.68
N ASP A 319 1.92 12.11 15.98
CA ASP A 319 1.52 10.72 15.77
C ASP A 319 2.18 10.14 14.51
N TRP A 320 2.07 8.83 14.28
CA TRP A 320 2.65 8.20 13.09
C TRP A 320 1.83 7.05 12.52
N ASN A 321 2.05 6.73 11.25
CA ASN A 321 1.41 5.64 10.52
C ASN A 321 2.44 4.86 9.71
N ILE A 322 2.44 3.53 9.85
CA ILE A 322 3.22 2.63 9.00
C ILE A 322 2.26 1.98 8.01
N ARG A 323 2.58 1.99 6.72
CA ARG A 323 1.70 1.59 5.64
C ARG A 323 2.43 0.81 4.55
N MET A 324 1.86 -0.30 4.11
CA MET A 324 2.27 -1.02 2.91
C MET A 324 1.37 -0.62 1.73
N ASP A 325 1.94 0.17 0.81
CA ASP A 325 1.34 0.44 -0.49
C ASP A 325 1.75 -0.66 -1.48
N ALA A 326 0.82 -1.04 -2.36
CA ALA A 326 1.05 -2.02 -3.43
C ALA A 326 0.66 -1.42 -4.79
N TRP A 327 1.39 -1.79 -5.84
CA TRP A 327 1.13 -1.33 -7.20
C TRP A 327 1.63 -2.33 -8.25
N ASP A 328 1.03 -2.24 -9.44
CA ASP A 328 1.54 -2.90 -10.63
C ASP A 328 2.47 -1.95 -11.40
N LYS A 329 3.60 -2.47 -11.89
CA LYS A 329 4.37 -1.83 -12.95
C LYS A 329 3.64 -2.09 -14.27
N VAL A 330 3.39 -1.04 -15.04
CA VAL A 330 2.70 -1.15 -16.34
C VAL A 330 3.48 -0.40 -17.40
N ASP A 331 3.30 -0.79 -18.67
CA ASP A 331 3.89 -0.06 -19.79
C ASP A 331 3.39 1.39 -19.85
N VAL A 332 4.29 2.30 -20.20
CA VAL A 332 3.95 3.72 -20.39
C VAL A 332 3.07 3.86 -21.63
N PRO A 333 1.83 4.38 -21.51
CA PRO A 333 0.96 4.59 -22.66
C PRO A 333 1.61 5.52 -23.67
N THR A 334 1.34 5.28 -24.96
CA THR A 334 2.02 5.90 -26.10
C THR A 334 2.10 7.43 -26.04
N GLU A 335 1.00 8.05 -25.65
CA GLU A 335 0.77 9.49 -25.49
C GLU A 335 1.66 10.13 -24.42
N PHE A 336 2.11 9.37 -23.41
CA PHE A 336 2.98 9.83 -22.33
C PHE A 336 4.47 9.49 -22.52
N ARG A 337 4.87 8.76 -23.57
CA ARG A 337 6.28 8.33 -23.74
C ARG A 337 7.29 9.47 -23.82
N ASP A 338 6.88 10.61 -24.39
CA ASP A 338 7.71 11.82 -24.48
C ASP A 338 7.43 12.83 -23.34
N LEU A 339 6.76 12.44 -22.25
CA LEU A 339 6.37 13.37 -21.18
C LEU A 339 7.56 14.19 -20.64
N ALA A 340 8.70 13.53 -20.41
CA ALA A 340 9.96 14.16 -19.97
C ALA A 340 10.53 15.22 -20.94
N LYS A 341 10.16 15.18 -22.23
CA LYS A 341 10.54 16.20 -23.24
C LYS A 341 9.50 17.30 -23.38
N ARG A 342 8.24 17.03 -23.02
CA ARG A 342 7.09 17.93 -23.15
C ARG A 342 6.85 18.77 -21.89
N ILE A 343 7.39 18.34 -20.75
CA ILE A 343 7.39 19.10 -19.50
C ILE A 343 8.77 19.74 -19.33
N SER A 344 8.82 21.02 -19.00
CA SER A 344 10.05 21.67 -18.53
C SER A 344 9.88 22.12 -17.09
N VAL A 345 10.81 21.70 -16.23
CA VAL A 345 10.86 22.07 -14.82
C VAL A 345 11.95 23.11 -14.62
N VAL A 346 11.63 24.21 -13.93
CA VAL A 346 12.58 25.27 -13.60
C VAL A 346 12.53 25.54 -12.10
N PHE A 347 13.69 25.46 -11.45
CA PHE A 347 13.85 25.90 -10.07
C PHE A 347 14.30 27.35 -10.04
N LYS A 348 13.64 28.13 -9.17
CA LYS A 348 14.04 29.49 -8.79
C LYS A 348 14.06 29.55 -7.26
N PRO A 349 15.10 28.99 -6.61
CA PRO A 349 15.21 29.06 -5.16
C PRO A 349 15.44 30.50 -4.72
N ASP A 350 14.73 30.92 -3.67
CA ASP A 350 15.13 32.08 -2.89
C ASP A 350 16.37 31.72 -2.05
N GLU A 351 17.17 32.73 -1.70
CA GLU A 351 18.44 32.53 -1.00
C GLU A 351 18.22 31.82 0.35
N GLY A 352 18.92 30.69 0.57
CA GLY A 352 18.76 29.86 1.77
C GLY A 352 17.73 28.72 1.67
N THR A 353 16.94 28.64 0.60
CA THR A 353 15.96 27.54 0.40
C THR A 353 16.67 26.22 0.08
N ILE A 354 16.44 25.17 0.89
CA ILE A 354 17.07 23.86 0.71
C ILE A 354 16.33 23.01 -0.32
N LEU A 355 15.00 23.08 -0.34
CA LEU A 355 14.09 22.29 -1.16
C LEU A 355 13.00 23.15 -1.82
N PRO A 356 13.38 24.03 -2.77
CA PRO A 356 12.43 24.89 -3.48
C PRO A 356 11.32 24.09 -4.17
N LEU A 357 10.17 24.69 -4.44
CA LEU A 357 9.13 24.09 -5.29
C LEU A 357 9.48 24.20 -6.79
N PRO A 358 9.10 23.22 -7.64
CA PRO A 358 9.45 23.24 -9.06
C PRO A 358 8.42 24.03 -9.85
N ASN A 359 8.84 25.07 -10.59
CA ASN A 359 7.94 25.69 -11.56
C ASN A 359 7.85 24.76 -12.80
N VAL A 360 6.70 24.09 -12.96
CA VAL A 360 6.48 23.10 -14.01
C VAL A 360 5.62 23.69 -15.13
N ASN A 361 6.24 23.91 -16.29
CA ASN A 361 5.52 24.37 -17.47
C ASN A 361 4.92 23.19 -18.24
N THR A 362 3.58 23.13 -18.29
CA THR A 362 2.79 22.11 -18.99
C THR A 362 2.21 22.58 -20.33
N SER A 363 2.55 23.78 -20.82
CA SER A 363 2.00 24.33 -22.09
C SER A 363 2.30 23.49 -23.34
N LYS A 364 3.39 22.71 -23.33
CA LYS A 364 3.77 21.78 -24.42
C LYS A 364 3.20 20.36 -24.23
N LEU A 365 2.38 20.15 -23.21
CA LEU A 365 1.71 18.88 -22.93
C LEU A 365 0.54 18.70 -23.91
N ALA A 366 0.87 18.26 -25.14
CA ALA A 366 -0.07 18.00 -26.23
C ALA A 366 -0.92 16.72 -25.98
N ILE A 367 -1.56 16.66 -24.82
CA ILE A 367 -2.43 15.57 -24.36
C ILE A 367 -3.77 16.22 -23.99
N PRO A 368 -4.90 15.77 -24.56
CA PRO A 368 -6.21 16.35 -24.26
C PRO A 368 -6.51 16.38 -22.75
N ALA A 369 -7.10 17.47 -22.28
CA ALA A 369 -7.40 17.69 -20.86
C ALA A 369 -8.31 16.61 -20.24
N GLU A 370 -9.07 15.89 -21.07
CA GLU A 370 -9.98 14.80 -20.69
C GLU A 370 -9.23 13.49 -20.37
N GLN A 371 -7.98 13.33 -20.82
CA GLN A 371 -7.21 12.09 -20.66
C GLN A 371 -6.49 11.99 -19.32
N PHE A 372 -6.47 13.06 -18.51
CA PHE A 372 -5.84 13.08 -17.19
C PHE A 372 -6.68 13.86 -16.18
N THR A 373 -6.75 13.36 -14.95
CA THR A 373 -7.55 13.95 -13.87
C THR A 373 -6.75 14.92 -13.02
N GLU A 374 -5.43 14.73 -12.92
CA GLU A 374 -4.57 15.50 -12.03
C GLU A 374 -3.14 15.63 -12.58
N ILE A 375 -2.49 16.76 -12.33
CA ILE A 375 -1.04 16.92 -12.46
C ILE A 375 -0.49 17.44 -11.13
N GLN A 376 0.48 16.73 -10.57
CA GLN A 376 1.19 17.08 -9.35
C GLN A 376 2.67 17.35 -9.68
N ALA A 377 3.21 18.42 -9.12
CA ALA A 377 4.64 18.66 -9.02
C ALA A 377 5.11 18.35 -7.59
N ARG A 378 6.35 17.90 -7.45
CA ARG A 378 6.85 17.39 -6.18
C ARG A 378 8.35 17.63 -6.09
N SER A 379 8.84 18.31 -5.05
CA SER A 379 10.28 18.44 -4.75
C SER A 379 10.66 17.55 -3.59
N TRP A 380 11.65 16.68 -3.76
CA TRP A 380 12.07 15.70 -2.75
C TRP A 380 13.50 15.92 -2.25
N ALA A 381 13.72 15.58 -0.98
CA ALA A 381 15.00 15.38 -0.32
C ALA A 381 15.06 13.97 0.29
N ILE A 382 16.18 13.27 0.08
CA ILE A 382 16.51 11.97 0.64
C ILE A 382 17.82 12.15 1.43
N ILE A 383 17.77 11.84 2.71
CA ILE A 383 18.79 12.16 3.71
C ILE A 383 19.20 10.84 4.38
N PRO A 384 20.49 10.45 4.39
CA PRO A 384 20.94 9.30 5.17
C PRO A 384 20.60 9.46 6.66
N PHE A 385 20.06 8.43 7.31
CA PHE A 385 19.79 8.48 8.75
C PHE A 385 20.97 7.90 9.52
N LYS A 386 21.87 8.77 10.01
CA LYS A 386 23.10 8.38 10.73
C LYS A 386 23.92 7.37 9.90
N ASP A 387 24.49 6.36 10.54
CA ASP A 387 25.18 5.24 9.91
C ASP A 387 24.25 4.00 9.72
N THR A 388 22.92 4.20 9.68
CA THR A 388 21.93 3.12 9.46
C THR A 388 21.66 2.91 7.95
N PRO A 389 21.16 1.73 7.51
CA PRO A 389 20.75 1.52 6.12
C PRO A 389 19.49 2.31 5.71
N TYR A 390 18.86 3.03 6.65
CA TYR A 390 17.62 3.74 6.41
C TYR A 390 17.85 5.19 5.97
N VAL A 391 16.88 5.74 5.25
CA VAL A 391 16.85 7.13 4.82
C VAL A 391 15.66 7.88 5.42
N LEU A 392 15.87 9.15 5.77
CA LEU A 392 14.80 10.11 5.96
C LEU A 392 14.44 10.73 4.60
N LYS A 393 13.18 11.09 4.43
CA LYS A 393 12.61 11.62 3.20
C LYS A 393 11.89 12.94 3.63
N ILE A 394 12.10 14.11 3.00
CA ILE A 394 11.30 15.39 3.17
C ILE A 394 10.98 16.08 1.82
N ASN A 395 9.96 16.95 1.74
CA ASN A 395 9.38 17.44 0.47
C ASN A 395 8.30 18.50 0.58
N ILE A 396 7.96 19.05 -0.59
CA ILE A 396 6.76 19.85 -0.83
C ILE A 396 6.09 19.35 -2.14
N THR A 397 4.77 19.10 -2.11
CA THR A 397 3.97 18.70 -3.29
C THR A 397 3.02 19.84 -3.65
N GLU A 398 2.86 20.14 -4.93
CA GLU A 398 1.99 21.19 -5.47
C GLU A 398 1.04 20.60 -6.53
N ASN A 399 -0.25 20.93 -6.45
CA ASN A 399 -1.26 20.46 -7.40
C ASN A 399 -1.49 21.51 -8.48
N LEU A 400 -1.00 21.24 -9.69
CA LEU A 400 -1.02 22.20 -10.80
C LEU A 400 -2.34 22.22 -11.56
N LYS A 401 -3.06 21.09 -11.57
CA LYS A 401 -4.37 20.95 -12.21
C LYS A 401 -5.13 19.77 -11.59
N GLY A 402 -6.39 20.00 -11.20
CA GLY A 402 -7.29 19.04 -10.57
C GLY A 402 -8.51 19.74 -9.96
N SER A 403 -9.55 19.02 -9.50
CA SER A 403 -10.81 19.64 -9.02
C SER A 403 -10.75 20.23 -7.60
N ARG A 404 -9.56 20.63 -7.15
CA ARG A 404 -9.36 21.51 -5.99
C ARG A 404 -8.61 22.73 -6.48
N THR A 405 -9.31 23.86 -6.45
CA THR A 405 -8.75 25.23 -6.35
C THR A 405 -7.39 25.43 -7.01
N THR A 406 -7.40 25.74 -8.31
CA THR A 406 -6.21 26.05 -9.10
C THR A 406 -5.42 27.19 -8.45
N GLY A 407 -4.19 26.91 -8.01
CA GLY A 407 -3.33 27.88 -7.32
C GLY A 407 -3.30 27.79 -5.80
N GLU A 408 -4.03 26.88 -5.14
CA GLU A 408 -3.70 26.52 -3.76
C GLU A 408 -2.39 25.71 -3.73
N GLN A 409 -1.34 26.31 -3.16
CA GLN A 409 -0.16 25.60 -2.67
C GLN A 409 -0.57 24.66 -1.53
N ASN A 410 -1.10 23.51 -1.91
CA ASN A 410 -1.50 22.44 -1.00
C ASN A 410 -0.24 21.68 -0.57
N SER A 411 0.53 22.22 0.39
CA SER A 411 1.65 21.54 1.08
C SER A 411 1.21 20.18 1.62
N THR A 412 1.34 19.17 0.76
CA THR A 412 0.76 17.85 1.00
C THR A 412 1.89 16.86 1.28
N TRP A 413 2.12 16.68 2.58
CA TRP A 413 2.94 15.62 3.16
C TRP A 413 2.33 14.26 2.83
N GLY A 414 2.76 13.73 1.68
CA GLY A 414 2.19 12.58 1.00
C GLY A 414 3.03 12.23 -0.24
N GLY A 415 4.08 11.41 -0.14
CA GLY A 415 4.48 10.61 1.03
C GLY A 415 5.68 11.17 1.79
N TRP A 416 5.42 11.85 2.91
CA TRP A 416 6.44 12.37 3.82
C TRP A 416 5.99 12.20 5.25
N GLY A 417 6.51 11.15 5.87
CA GLY A 417 7.33 11.40 7.04
C GLY A 417 8.78 11.11 6.63
N GLY A 418 9.64 10.93 7.63
CA GLY A 418 10.83 10.11 7.46
C GLY A 418 10.48 8.69 6.99
N GLY A 419 10.35 8.53 5.68
CA GLY A 419 10.08 7.25 5.04
C GLY A 419 11.34 6.42 5.03
N LEU A 420 11.58 5.70 6.13
CA LEU A 420 12.59 4.64 6.20
C LEU A 420 12.25 3.59 5.12
N GLU A 421 13.03 3.57 4.05
CA GLU A 421 12.96 2.55 2.98
C GLU A 421 13.99 1.43 3.28
N ASN A 422 13.93 0.30 2.57
CA ASN A 422 14.89 -0.84 2.64
C ASN A 422 14.86 -1.78 3.89
N ILE A 423 13.69 -2.13 4.44
CA ILE A 423 13.63 -3.19 5.49
C ILE A 423 13.92 -4.63 5.02
N TRP A 424 14.01 -4.85 3.70
CA TRP A 424 13.98 -6.20 3.13
C TRP A 424 15.35 -6.77 2.75
N GLU A 425 16.41 -5.97 2.73
CA GLU A 425 17.76 -6.43 2.36
C GLU A 425 18.38 -7.34 3.44
N GLU A 426 19.41 -8.10 3.04
CA GLU A 426 19.94 -9.26 3.76
C GLU A 426 20.53 -8.91 5.13
N GLY A 427 20.33 -9.79 6.11
CA GLY A 427 20.71 -9.61 7.50
C GLY A 427 19.92 -10.53 8.43
N ASP A 428 19.83 -10.17 9.71
CA ASP A 428 19.12 -10.91 10.76
C ASP A 428 17.63 -11.17 10.44
N ASP A 429 16.97 -11.95 11.30
CA ASP A 429 15.57 -12.31 11.13
C ASP A 429 14.64 -11.08 10.99
N LEU A 430 13.46 -11.29 10.38
CA LEU A 430 12.54 -10.21 10.06
C LEU A 430 12.04 -9.46 11.30
N GLN A 431 11.89 -10.12 12.46
CA GLN A 431 11.47 -9.47 13.70
C GLN A 431 12.58 -8.58 14.24
N SER A 432 13.84 -9.02 14.20
CA SER A 432 15.00 -8.21 14.58
C SER A 432 15.14 -6.96 13.69
N ARG A 433 15.04 -7.12 12.36
CA ARG A 433 15.07 -5.99 11.41
C ARG A 433 13.92 -5.01 11.64
N LEU A 434 12.69 -5.50 11.88
CA LEU A 434 11.54 -4.67 12.24
C LEU A 434 11.72 -3.97 13.60
N GLY A 435 12.33 -4.62 14.58
CA GLY A 435 12.65 -4.01 15.88
C GLY A 435 13.58 -2.81 15.75
N CYS A 436 14.68 -2.95 14.99
CA CYS A 436 15.58 -1.84 14.67
C CYS A 436 14.86 -0.70 13.94
N PHE A 437 14.08 -1.03 12.90
CA PHE A 437 13.29 -0.08 12.13
C PHE A 437 12.32 0.74 12.99
N LEU A 438 11.56 0.06 13.85
CA LEU A 438 10.60 0.72 14.74
C LEU A 438 11.29 1.63 15.77
N ARG A 439 12.47 1.25 16.28
CA ARG A 439 13.29 2.13 17.12
C ARG A 439 13.71 3.40 16.36
N THR A 440 14.09 3.28 15.09
CA THR A 440 14.40 4.45 14.25
C THR A 440 13.18 5.36 14.04
N ILE A 441 11.95 4.83 13.95
CA ILE A 441 10.72 5.66 13.93
C ILE A 441 10.60 6.50 15.21
N MET A 442 10.89 5.92 16.39
CA MET A 442 10.86 6.65 17.67
C MET A 442 11.90 7.77 17.72
N GLU A 443 13.12 7.52 17.23
CA GLU A 443 14.16 8.55 17.15
C GLU A 443 13.75 9.71 16.23
N VAL A 444 13.08 9.42 15.11
CA VAL A 444 12.54 10.45 14.20
C VAL A 444 11.37 11.21 14.84
N GLN A 445 10.47 10.54 15.57
CA GLN A 445 9.39 11.21 16.32
C GLN A 445 9.97 12.19 17.36
N ALA A 446 10.97 11.75 18.13
CA ALA A 446 11.66 12.57 19.13
C ALA A 446 12.51 13.70 18.52
N LEU A 447 12.95 13.55 17.26
CA LEU A 447 13.59 14.62 16.48
C LEU A 447 12.56 15.69 16.07
N LEU A 448 11.42 15.29 15.49
CA LEU A 448 10.35 16.20 15.06
C LEU A 448 9.79 17.03 16.22
N ASN A 449 9.62 16.41 17.39
CA ASN A 449 9.17 17.10 18.60
C ASN A 449 10.18 18.15 19.09
N ARG A 450 11.50 17.90 18.96
CA ARG A 450 12.55 18.87 19.32
C ARG A 450 12.55 20.08 18.41
N VAL A 451 12.42 19.87 17.10
CA VAL A 451 12.33 20.97 16.12
C VAL A 451 11.18 21.91 16.47
N HIS A 452 10.00 21.37 16.80
CA HIS A 452 8.84 22.17 17.19
C HIS A 452 9.04 22.94 18.51
N ALA A 453 9.73 22.35 19.49
CA ALA A 453 10.05 23.02 20.75
C ALA A 453 11.04 24.18 20.57
N ASP A 454 12.06 24.01 19.73
CA ASP A 454 13.04 25.06 19.41
C ASP A 454 12.38 26.22 18.66
N THR A 455 11.46 25.94 17.71
CA THR A 455 10.70 26.97 16.99
C THR A 455 9.68 27.70 17.85
N ALA A 456 9.12 27.07 18.88
CA ALA A 456 8.21 27.72 19.84
C ALA A 456 8.94 28.61 20.87
N SER A 457 10.28 28.54 20.91
CA SER A 457 11.16 29.25 21.85
C SER A 457 11.93 30.41 21.19
N SER A 458 11.68 30.66 19.90
CA SER A 458 12.33 31.69 19.06
C SER A 458 11.35 32.78 18.64
#